data_AF-A0A369XY59-F1
#
_entry.id   AF-A0A369XY59-F1
#
_cell.length_a   1.000
_cell.length_b   1.000
_cell.length_c   1.000
_cell.angle_alpha   90.00
_cell.angle_beta   90.00
_cell.angle_gamma   90.00
#
_symmetry.space_group_name_H-M   'P 1'
#
loop_
_entity.id
_entity.type
_entity.pdbx_description
1 polymer ?
#
loop_
_entity_poly.entity_id
_entity_poly.type
_entity_poly.pdbx_seq_one_letter_code
_entity_poly.pdbx_strand_id
1 'polypeptide(L)'
;DIVGHNIVKYTRGNFPLAVSMIMWVSALFTSVIGNVANAAMVSKIIHFMIPSFEGLQTTTFWWALSMGSLLGGNITILASATNVVAINSATKAGCKISFGKFMKFGLVIAVQTLIAANIYLFFKYF
;
A
#
# COMPACT_ATOMS: atom_id res chain seq x y z
N ASP A 1 -4.54 -16.61 4.51
CA ASP A 1 -4.26 -17.93 3.91
C ASP A 1 -4.34 -17.93 2.38
N ILE A 2 -5.50 -17.71 1.73
CA ILE A 2 -5.61 -17.74 0.24
C ILE A 2 -4.73 -16.70 -0.47
N VAL A 3 -4.77 -15.44 -0.01
CA VAL A 3 -3.98 -14.35 -0.64
C VAL A 3 -2.48 -14.56 -0.47
N GLY A 4 -2.03 -15.01 0.71
CA GLY A 4 -0.63 -15.32 0.98
C GLY A 4 -0.12 -16.49 0.12
N HIS A 5 -0.89 -17.58 0.01
CA HIS A 5 -0.57 -18.71 -0.88
C HIS A 5 -0.42 -18.25 -2.34
N ASN A 6 -1.34 -17.42 -2.82
CA ASN A 6 -1.28 -16.90 -4.18
C ASN A 6 -0.04 -16.04 -4.40
N ILE A 7 0.27 -15.13 -3.48
CA ILE A 7 1.49 -14.30 -3.55
C ILE A 7 2.72 -15.21 -3.62
N VAL A 8 2.89 -16.15 -2.69
CA VAL A 8 4.06 -17.04 -2.67
C VAL A 8 4.17 -17.86 -3.97
N LYS A 9 3.06 -18.38 -4.49
CA LYS A 9 3.02 -19.15 -5.75
C LYS A 9 3.39 -18.30 -6.97
N TYR A 10 2.85 -17.09 -7.08
CA TYR A 10 3.20 -16.16 -8.17
C TYR A 10 4.63 -15.66 -8.08
N THR A 11 5.13 -15.53 -6.85
CA THR A 11 6.49 -15.07 -6.59
C THR A 11 7.54 -16.17 -6.85
N ARG A 12 7.13 -17.44 -6.94
CA ARG A 12 8.04 -18.61 -7.08
C ARG A 12 9.19 -18.63 -6.04
N GLY A 13 8.97 -18.06 -4.86
CA GLY A 13 10.00 -17.92 -3.81
C GLY A 13 10.96 -16.74 -3.98
N ASN A 14 10.78 -15.85 -4.96
CA ASN A 14 11.62 -14.65 -5.12
C ASN A 14 11.29 -13.58 -4.06
N PHE A 15 12.11 -13.48 -3.02
CA PHE A 15 11.88 -12.56 -1.91
C PHE A 15 11.62 -11.08 -2.32
N PRO A 16 12.41 -10.45 -3.22
CA PRO A 16 12.11 -9.08 -3.68
C PRO A 16 10.75 -8.92 -4.36
N LEU A 17 10.34 -9.90 -5.17
CA LEU A 17 9.04 -9.85 -5.83
C LEU A 17 7.88 -10.00 -4.82
N ALA A 18 8.03 -10.80 -3.77
CA ALA A 18 7.01 -10.95 -2.73
C ALA A 18 6.84 -9.65 -1.93
N VAL A 19 7.95 -8.98 -1.61
CA VAL A 19 7.96 -7.68 -0.92
C VAL A 19 7.25 -6.62 -1.77
N SER A 20 7.58 -6.55 -3.06
CA SER A 20 6.91 -5.66 -4.01
C SER A 20 5.40 -5.96 -4.06
N MET A 21 4.99 -7.22 -4.20
CA MET A 21 3.57 -7.59 -4.20
C MET A 21 2.85 -7.15 -2.93
N ILE A 22 3.43 -7.35 -1.74
CA ILE A 22 2.85 -6.90 -0.49
C ILE A 22 2.63 -5.38 -0.48
N MET A 23 3.59 -4.60 -0.97
CA MET A 23 3.45 -3.14 -1.04
C MET A 23 2.29 -2.72 -1.95
N TRP A 24 2.21 -3.27 -3.17
CA TRP A 24 1.17 -2.91 -4.13
C TRP A 24 -0.23 -3.38 -3.70
N VAL A 25 -0.33 -4.60 -3.17
CA VAL A 25 -1.59 -5.14 -2.64
C VAL A 25 -2.06 -4.32 -1.44
N SER A 26 -1.14 -3.98 -0.52
CA SER A 26 -1.41 -3.11 0.63
C SER A 26 -1.93 -1.73 0.18
N ALA A 27 -1.33 -1.14 -0.86
CA ALA A 27 -1.76 0.15 -1.38
C ALA A 27 -3.17 0.13 -1.96
N LEU A 28 -3.49 -0.92 -2.74
CA LEU A 28 -4.82 -1.12 -3.31
C LEU A 28 -5.88 -1.31 -2.21
N PHE A 29 -5.61 -2.16 -1.22
CA PHE A 29 -6.56 -2.37 -0.13
C PHE A 29 -6.77 -1.10 0.69
N THR A 30 -5.71 -0.39 1.08
CA THR A 30 -5.84 0.84 1.84
C THR A 30 -6.72 1.88 1.12
N SER A 31 -6.65 1.95 -0.21
CA SER A 31 -7.48 2.88 -0.99
C SER A 31 -8.99 2.69 -0.81
N VAL A 32 -9.44 1.53 -0.30
CA VAL A 32 -10.85 1.20 -0.08
C VAL A 32 -11.21 1.11 1.40
N ILE A 33 -10.42 0.37 2.20
CA ILE A 33 -10.74 0.03 3.60
C ILE A 33 -10.01 0.90 4.63
N GLY A 34 -9.09 1.77 4.20
CA GLY A 34 -8.33 2.67 5.06
C GLY A 34 -7.10 2.05 5.73
N ASN A 35 -6.21 2.90 6.23
CA ASN A 35 -4.84 2.51 6.64
C ASN A 35 -4.82 1.50 7.79
N VAL A 36 -5.70 1.67 8.79
CA VAL A 36 -5.71 0.86 10.01
C VAL A 36 -6.22 -0.56 9.72
N ALA A 37 -7.34 -0.67 9.00
CA ALA A 37 -7.91 -1.97 8.64
C ALA A 37 -6.96 -2.74 7.72
N ASN A 38 -6.34 -2.06 6.75
CA ASN A 38 -5.35 -2.68 5.87
C ASN A 38 -4.11 -3.18 6.65
N ALA A 39 -3.58 -2.38 7.59
CA ALA A 39 -2.45 -2.81 8.42
C ALA A 39 -2.76 -4.09 9.22
N ALA A 40 -3.97 -4.19 9.78
CA ALA A 40 -4.41 -5.37 10.52
C ALA A 40 -4.63 -6.61 9.61
N MET A 41 -5.05 -6.41 8.36
CA MET A 41 -5.26 -7.50 7.41
C MET A 41 -3.92 -8.01 6.86
N VAL A 42 -3.07 -7.11 6.36
CA VAL A 42 -1.81 -7.48 5.71
C VAL A 42 -0.78 -7.98 6.71
N SER A 43 -0.80 -7.53 7.98
CA SER A 43 0.05 -8.11 9.03
C SER A 43 -0.17 -9.62 9.18
N LYS A 44 -1.43 -10.08 9.15
CA LYS A 44 -1.76 -11.52 9.16
C LYS A 44 -1.21 -12.25 7.94
N ILE A 45 -1.25 -11.61 6.77
CA ILE A 45 -0.68 -12.17 5.53
C ILE A 45 0.85 -12.28 5.65
N ILE A 46 1.52 -11.25 6.18
CA ILE A 46 2.96 -11.24 6.40
C ILE A 46 3.35 -12.36 7.38
N HIS A 47 2.65 -12.50 8.51
CA HIS A 47 2.90 -13.57 9.46
C HIS A 47 2.79 -14.97 8.84
N PHE A 48 1.86 -15.16 7.89
CA PHE A 48 1.74 -16.41 7.13
C PHE A 48 2.90 -16.60 6.13
N MET A 49 3.45 -15.52 5.58
CA MET A 49 4.53 -15.58 4.59
C MET A 49 5.92 -15.75 5.22
N ILE A 50 6.15 -15.21 6.42
CA ILE A 50 7.45 -15.25 7.12
C ILE A 50 8.09 -16.66 7.12
N PRO A 51 7.37 -17.74 7.47
CA PRO A 51 7.95 -19.09 7.47
C PRO A 51 8.42 -19.57 6.08
N SER A 52 7.81 -19.07 4.99
CA SER A 52 8.21 -19.43 3.62
C SER A 52 9.52 -18.75 3.18
N PHE A 53 10.01 -17.77 3.93
CA PHE A 53 11.20 -16.98 3.63
C PHE A 53 12.19 -16.96 4.81
N GLU A 54 12.22 -18.06 5.57
CA GLU A 54 13.07 -18.21 6.74
C GLU A 54 14.56 -18.01 6.37
N GLY A 55 15.30 -17.26 7.19
CA GLY A 55 16.70 -16.88 6.92
C GLY A 55 16.91 -15.58 6.12
N LEU A 56 15.83 -14.94 5.62
CA LEU A 56 15.89 -13.63 4.97
C LEU A 56 15.45 -12.51 5.92
N GLN A 57 15.76 -11.26 5.55
CA GLN A 57 15.43 -10.08 6.35
C GLN A 57 13.93 -9.73 6.25
N THR A 58 13.08 -10.47 6.95
CA THR A 58 11.62 -10.35 6.91
C THR A 58 11.06 -9.01 7.39
N THR A 59 11.90 -8.15 8.01
CA THR A 59 11.57 -6.75 8.31
C THR A 59 11.22 -5.96 7.05
N THR A 60 11.72 -6.35 5.88
CA THR A 60 11.39 -5.70 4.59
C THR A 60 9.90 -5.81 4.24
N PHE A 61 9.22 -6.91 4.63
CA PHE A 61 7.77 -7.03 4.43
C PHE A 61 6.98 -5.98 5.21
N TRP A 62 7.44 -5.64 6.41
CA TRP A 62 6.80 -4.63 7.24
C TRP A 62 6.99 -3.22 6.66
N TRP A 63 8.17 -2.93 6.12
CA TRP A 63 8.41 -1.68 5.39
C TRP A 63 7.55 -1.58 4.13
N ALA A 64 7.43 -2.67 3.36
CA ALA A 64 6.52 -2.75 2.22
C ALA A 64 5.06 -2.50 2.63
N LEU A 65 4.60 -3.09 3.73
CA LEU A 65 3.26 -2.81 4.28
C LEU A 65 3.09 -1.34 4.64
N SER A 66 4.02 -0.77 5.42
CA SER A 66 3.96 0.63 5.85
C SER A 66 3.93 1.59 4.67
N MET A 67 4.84 1.43 3.70
CA MET A 67 4.89 2.27 2.50
C MET A 67 3.65 2.09 1.62
N GLY A 68 3.23 0.84 1.38
CA GLY A 68 2.03 0.55 0.60
C GLY A 68 0.79 1.17 1.23
N SER A 69 0.61 0.99 2.54
CA SER A 69 -0.56 1.50 3.25
C SER A 69 -0.59 3.03 3.26
N LEU A 70 0.52 3.69 3.60
CA LEU A 70 0.56 5.15 3.68
C LEU A 70 0.40 5.82 2.31
N LEU A 71 1.05 5.29 1.27
CA LEU A 71 1.00 5.87 -0.08
C LEU A 71 -0.30 5.54 -0.80
N GLY A 72 -0.83 4.33 -0.62
CA GLY A 72 -2.11 3.91 -1.19
C GLY A 72 -3.33 4.67 -0.64
N GLY A 73 -3.24 5.15 0.61
CA GLY A 73 -4.27 5.99 1.22
C GLY A 73 -4.48 7.34 0.54
N ASN A 74 -3.58 7.75 -0.35
CA ASN A 74 -3.72 8.98 -1.13
C ASN A 74 -4.55 8.80 -2.42
N ILE A 75 -4.93 7.56 -2.77
CA ILE A 75 -5.66 7.27 -4.01
C ILE A 75 -7.11 7.77 -3.93
N THR A 76 -7.78 7.63 -2.78
CA THR A 76 -9.20 8.00 -2.65
C THR A 76 -9.43 8.99 -1.52
N ILE A 77 -10.51 9.76 -1.63
CA ILE A 77 -10.93 10.66 -0.55
C ILE A 77 -11.33 9.86 0.70
N LEU A 78 -11.90 8.67 0.52
CA LEU A 78 -12.47 7.85 1.60
C LEU A 78 -11.42 7.09 2.41
N ALA A 79 -10.26 6.82 1.82
CA ALA A 79 -9.21 6.02 2.47
C ALA A 79 -8.61 6.69 3.72
N SER A 80 -8.64 8.03 3.80
CA SER A 80 -8.10 8.77 4.95
C SER A 80 -9.00 9.92 5.36
N ALA A 81 -9.19 10.07 6.68
CA ALA A 81 -9.89 11.20 7.27
C ALA A 81 -9.25 12.55 6.89
N THR A 82 -7.93 12.60 6.70
CA THR A 82 -7.22 13.82 6.29
C THR A 82 -7.66 14.30 4.91
N ASN A 83 -7.95 13.37 3.99
CA ASN A 83 -8.38 13.71 2.63
C ASN A 83 -9.80 14.31 2.67
N VAL A 84 -10.69 13.73 3.47
CA VAL A 84 -12.05 14.28 3.70
C VAL A 84 -11.98 15.70 4.28
N VAL A 85 -11.13 15.92 5.28
CA VAL A 85 -10.95 17.24 5.90
C VAL A 85 -10.37 18.24 4.91
N ALA A 86 -9.38 17.86 4.10
CA ALA A 86 -8.79 18.72 3.07
C ALA A 86 -9.84 19.13 2.01
N ILE A 87 -10.65 18.18 1.54
CA ILE A 87 -11.73 18.45 0.56
C ILE A 87 -12.80 19.36 1.15
N ASN A 88 -13.19 19.14 2.41
CA ASN A 88 -14.14 20.00 3.12
C ASN A 88 -13.61 21.42 3.26
N SER A 89 -12.33 21.59 3.61
CA SER A 89 -11.68 22.90 3.69
C SER A 89 -11.61 23.60 2.33
N ALA A 90 -11.23 22.88 1.27
CA ALA A 90 -11.22 23.41 -0.10
C ALA A 90 -12.63 23.85 -0.55
N THR A 91 -13.65 23.06 -0.21
CA THR A 91 -15.05 23.37 -0.52
C THR A 91 -15.52 24.65 0.18
N LYS A 92 -15.13 24.86 1.45
CA LYS A 92 -15.39 26.12 2.19
C LYS A 92 -14.71 27.33 1.56
N ALA A 93 -13.54 27.15 0.94
CA ALA A 93 -12.83 28.19 0.18
C ALA A 93 -13.37 28.40 -1.25
N GLY A 94 -14.49 27.77 -1.61
CA GLY A 94 -15.11 27.89 -2.94
C GLY A 94 -14.55 26.94 -4.00
N CYS A 95 -13.55 26.11 -3.66
CA CYS A 95 -12.96 25.11 -4.57
C CYS A 95 -13.65 23.75 -4.42
N LYS A 96 -14.59 23.44 -5.33
CA LYS A 96 -15.27 22.14 -5.36
C LYS A 96 -14.40 21.10 -6.06
N ILE A 97 -13.93 20.10 -5.31
CA ILE A 97 -13.20 18.95 -5.84
C ILE A 97 -14.13 17.74 -5.83
N SER A 98 -14.41 17.16 -7.00
CA SER A 98 -15.21 15.94 -7.10
C SER A 98 -14.39 14.71 -6.74
N PHE A 99 -15.08 13.64 -6.29
CA PHE A 99 -14.44 12.36 -5.96
C PHE A 99 -13.58 11.81 -7.10
N GLY A 100 -14.12 11.79 -8.33
CA GLY A 100 -13.39 11.31 -9.50
C GLY A 100 -12.17 12.17 -9.86
N LYS A 101 -12.25 13.49 -9.66
CA LYS A 101 -11.11 14.39 -9.92
C LYS A 101 -9.99 14.12 -8.90
N PHE A 102 -10.32 14.03 -7.62
CA PHE A 102 -9.34 13.68 -6.60
C PHE A 102 -8.72 12.31 -6.89
N MET A 103 -9.54 11.29 -7.18
CA MET A 103 -9.06 9.94 -7.44
C MET A 103 -8.11 9.86 -8.63
N LYS A 104 -8.40 10.59 -9.72
CA LYS A 104 -7.52 10.61 -10.90
C LYS A 104 -6.15 11.22 -10.59
N PHE A 105 -6.11 12.33 -9.87
CA PHE A 105 -4.85 12.96 -9.45
C PHE A 105 -4.11 12.12 -8.38
N GLY A 106 -4.84 11.68 -7.37
CA GLY A 106 -4.33 10.85 -6.28
C GLY A 106 -3.76 9.53 -6.78
N LEU A 107 -4.41 8.87 -7.75
CA LEU A 107 -3.91 7.64 -8.37
C LEU A 107 -2.57 7.86 -9.07
N VAL A 108 -2.43 8.93 -9.87
CA VAL A 108 -1.17 9.21 -10.58
C VAL A 108 -0.02 9.46 -9.59
N ILE A 109 -0.27 10.28 -8.56
CA ILE A 109 0.74 10.59 -7.53
C ILE A 109 1.07 9.33 -6.71
N ALA A 110 0.06 8.55 -6.33
CA ALA A 110 0.25 7.31 -5.58
C ALA A 110 1.08 6.30 -6.38
N VAL A 111 0.81 6.11 -7.67
CA VAL A 111 1.60 5.20 -8.52
C VAL A 111 3.06 5.66 -8.62
N GLN A 112 3.32 6.95 -8.83
CA GLN A 112 4.69 7.47 -8.89
C GLN A 112 5.45 7.26 -7.58
N THR A 113 4.80 7.56 -6.45
CA THR A 113 5.39 7.40 -5.12
C THR A 113 5.57 5.93 -4.74
N LEU A 114 4.65 5.04 -5.14
CA LEU A 114 4.78 3.59 -4.97
C LEU A 114 5.94 3.03 -5.80
N ILE A 115 6.13 3.49 -7.04
CA ILE A 115 7.29 3.09 -7.86
C ILE A 115 8.58 3.54 -7.17
N ALA A 116 8.66 4.78 -6.72
CA ALA A 116 9.83 5.29 -6.01
C ALA A 116 10.11 4.50 -4.71
N ALA A 117 9.07 4.18 -3.94
CA ALA A 117 9.16 3.34 -2.75
C ALA A 117 9.66 1.92 -3.08
N ASN A 118 9.18 1.34 -4.18
CA ASN A 118 9.64 0.01 -4.63
C ASN A 118 11.13 0.02 -4.94
N ILE A 119 11.58 1.04 -5.68
CA ILE A 119 12.99 1.22 -6.05
C ILE A 119 13.84 1.40 -4.79
N TYR A 120 13.38 2.22 -3.85
CA TYR A 120 14.07 2.42 -2.57
C TYR A 120 14.19 1.11 -1.77
N LEU A 121 13.11 0.34 -1.64
CA LEU A 121 13.14 -0.95 -0.94
C LEU A 121 14.05 -1.94 -1.65
N PHE A 122 14.05 -1.94 -2.99
CA PHE A 122 14.93 -2.77 -3.80
C PHE A 122 16.40 -2.48 -3.48
N PHE A 123 16.85 -1.23 -3.60
CA PHE A 123 18.25 -0.86 -3.36
C PHE A 123 18.71 -0.98 -1.90
N LYS A 124 17.79 -0.84 -0.93
CA LYS A 124 18.16 -0.83 0.49
C LYS A 124 18.27 -2.24 1.08
N TYR A 125 17.44 -3.17 0.61
CA TYR A 125 17.25 -4.48 1.24
C TYR A 125 17.62 -5.68 0.36
N PHE A 126 18.01 -5.44 -0.90
CA PHE A 126 18.42 -6.46 -1.86
C PHE A 126 19.68 -6.02 -2.60
#